data_AF-A0A382R9Q1-F1
#
_entry.id   AF-A0A382R9Q1-F1
#
_cell.length_a   1.000
_cell.length_b   1.000
_cell.length_c   1.000
_cell.angle_alpha   90.00
_cell.angle_beta   90.00
_cell.angle_gamma   90.00
#
_symmetry.space_group_name_H-M   'P 1'
#
loop_
_entity.id
_entity.type
_entity.pdbx_description
1 polymer ?
#
loop_
_entity_poly.entity_id
_entity_poly.type
_entity_poly.pdbx_seq_one_letter_code
_entity_poly.pdbx_strand_id
1 'polypeptide(L)' 'MAMFKEQMKIQTQVVAEQVSSKLPAVVALVFGTFVVLGAGFSNSQTVHDAAHDARHAFAFPCH' A
#
# COMPACT_ATOMS: atom_id res chain seq x y z
N MET A 1 -16.60 24.59 30.13
CA MET A 1 -16.13 23.18 30.19
C MET A 1 -16.60 22.33 29.01
N ALA A 2 -17.81 22.53 28.46
CA ALA A 2 -18.28 21.80 27.25
C ALA A 2 -17.44 22.10 25.99
N MET A 3 -17.03 23.36 25.79
CA MET A 3 -16.24 23.78 24.63
C MET A 3 -14.87 23.08 24.53
N PHE A 4 -14.19 22.82 25.65
CA PHE A 4 -12.90 22.12 25.66
C PHE A 4 -13.04 20.62 25.32
N LYS A 5 -14.15 19.99 25.70
CA LYS A 5 -14.46 18.59 25.34
C LYS A 5 -14.70 18.42 23.84
N GLU A 6 -15.35 19.39 23.20
CA GLU A 6 -15.52 19.37 21.74
C GLU A 6 -14.19 19.52 21.01
N GLN A 7 -13.34 20.46 21.42
CA GLN A 7 -12.02 20.66 20.79
C GLN A 7 -11.14 19.41 20.91
N MET A 8 -11.17 18.72 22.06
CA MET A 8 -10.45 17.45 22.25
C MET A 8 -11.01 16.33 21.35
N LYS A 9 -12.33 16.26 21.15
CA LYS A 9 -12.97 15.28 20.27
C LYS A 9 -12.55 15.48 18.81
N ILE A 10 -12.51 16.73 18.34
CA ILE A 10 -12.08 17.07 16.97
C ILE A 10 -10.59 16.73 16.76
N GLN A 11 -9.72 17.01 17.74
CA GLN A 11 -8.29 16.73 17.60
C GLN A 11 -8.00 15.21 17.48
N THR A 12 -8.71 14.38 18.26
CA THR A 12 -8.61 12.91 18.16
C THR A 12 -9.14 12.39 16.82
N GLN A 13 -10.23 12.95 16.30
CA GLN A 13 -10.80 12.52 15.01
C GLN A 13 -9.91 12.88 13.83
N VAL A 14 -9.27 14.06 13.85
CA VAL A 14 -8.32 14.45 12.80
C VAL A 14 -7.12 13.52 12.79
N VAL A 15 -6.53 13.17 13.94
CA VAL A 15 -5.40 12.23 13.99
C VAL A 15 -5.82 10.83 13.51
N ALA A 16 -7.00 10.35 13.92
CA ALA A 16 -7.51 9.06 13.46
C ALA A 16 -7.74 9.01 11.94
N GLU A 17 -8.28 10.07 11.35
CA GLU A 17 -8.48 10.20 9.90
C GLU A 17 -7.15 10.32 9.12
N GLN A 18 -6.16 11.02 9.68
CA GLN A 18 -4.82 11.09 9.09
C GLN A 18 -4.08 9.75 9.11
N VAL A 19 -4.26 8.95 10.16
CA VAL A 19 -3.74 7.58 10.22
C VAL A 19 -4.51 6.67 9.26
N SER A 20 -5.84 6.81 9.22
CA SER A 20 -6.72 6.07 8.29
C SER A 20 -6.37 6.32 6.83
N SER A 21 -6.14 7.57 6.44
CA SER A 21 -5.78 7.94 5.05
C SER A 21 -4.38 7.49 4.62
N LYS A 22 -3.45 7.29 5.56
CA LYS A 22 -2.08 6.83 5.26
C LYS A 22 -1.91 5.33 5.29
N LEU A 23 -2.77 4.61 6.02
CA LEU A 23 -2.70 3.15 6.15
C LEU A 23 -2.72 2.43 4.78
N PRO A 24 -3.58 2.79 3.80
CA PRO A 24 -3.57 2.17 2.49
C PRO A 24 -2.24 2.34 1.75
N ALA A 25 -1.62 3.52 1.85
CA ALA A 25 -0.33 3.79 1.20
C ALA A 25 0.80 2.95 1.82
N VAL A 26 0.82 2.82 3.15
CA VAL A 26 1.80 1.97 3.86
C VAL A 26 1.60 0.51 3.48
N VAL A 27 0.36 0.02 3.45
CA VAL A 27 0.04 -1.35 3.03
C VAL A 27 0.47 -1.59 1.59
N ALA A 28 0.19 -0.66 0.68
CA ALA A 28 0.60 -0.77 -0.71
C ALA A 28 2.13 -0.81 -0.86
N LEU A 29 2.87 0.00 -0.11
CA LEU A 29 4.33 -0.02 -0.13
C LEU A 29 4.91 -1.33 0.41
N VAL A 30 4.41 -1.81 1.55
CA VAL A 30 4.86 -3.07 2.14
C VAL A 30 4.54 -4.23 1.21
N PHE A 31 3.32 -4.28 0.68
CA PHE A 31 2.89 -5.34 -0.23
C PHE A 31 3.67 -5.30 -1.55
N GLY A 32 3.82 -4.13 -2.17
CA GLY A 32 4.59 -3.98 -3.41
C GLY A 32 6.05 -4.40 -3.22
N THR A 33 6.68 -3.96 -2.12
CA THR A 33 8.06 -4.36 -1.79
C THR A 33 8.16 -5.87 -1.58
N PHE A 34 7.20 -6.47 -0.87
CA PHE A 34 7.14 -7.92 -0.68
C PHE A 34 7.05 -8.68 -2.00
N VAL A 35 6.22 -8.24 -2.94
CA VAL A 35 6.09 -8.88 -4.26
C VAL A 35 7.39 -8.76 -5.06
N VAL A 36 8.01 -7.58 -5.10
CA VAL A 36 9.27 -7.35 -5.84
C VAL A 36 10.40 -8.21 -5.29
N LEU A 37 10.62 -8.18 -3.97
CA LEU A 37 11.66 -8.97 -3.35
C LEU A 37 11.34 -10.47 -3.41
N GLY A 38 10.08 -10.85 -3.20
CA GLY A 38 9.62 -12.23 -3.27
C GLY A 38 9.85 -12.87 -4.64
N ALA A 39 9.49 -12.19 -5.72
CA ALA A 39 9.74 -12.66 -7.07
C ALA A 39 11.23 -12.60 -7.47
N GLY A 40 11.97 -11.58 -6.99
CA GLY A 40 13.39 -11.40 -7.29
C GLY A 40 14.30 -12.45 -6.64
N PHE A 41 13.99 -12.87 -5.41
CA PHE A 41 14.75 -13.88 -4.66
C PHE A 41 14.10 -15.27 -4.67
N SER A 42 13.04 -15.47 -5.45
CA SER A 42 12.41 -16.79 -5.62
C SER A 42 13.40 -17.78 -6.24
N ASN A 43 13.53 -18.97 -5.64
CA ASN A 43 14.24 -20.10 -6.25
C ASN A 43 13.40 -20.75 -7.38
N SER A 44 12.08 -20.55 -7.36
CA SER A 44 11.18 -21.02 -8.42
C SER A 44 11.28 -20.12 -9.65
N GLN A 45 11.76 -20.69 -10.76
CA GLN A 45 11.80 -20.04 -12.07
C GLN A 45 10.40 -19.60 -12.52
N THR A 46 9.37 -20.44 -12.29
CA THR A 46 7.98 -20.13 -12.65
C THR A 46 7.48 -18.82 -12.02
N VAL A 47 7.81 -18.55 -10.75
CA VAL A 47 7.39 -17.31 -10.07
C VAL A 47 8.13 -16.10 -10.61
N HIS A 48 9.42 -16.26 -10.93
CA HIS A 48 10.23 -15.20 -11.52
C HIS A 48 9.74 -14.82 -12.92
N ASP A 49 9.50 -15.83 -13.76
CA ASP A 49 9.03 -15.66 -15.14
C ASP A 49 7.63 -15.05 -15.18
N ALA A 50 6.71 -15.51 -14.32
CA ALA A 50 5.38 -14.93 -14.20
C ALA A 50 5.43 -13.43 -13.83
N ALA A 51 6.37 -13.01 -12.97
CA ALA A 51 6.55 -11.61 -12.63
C ALA A 51 7.10 -10.78 -13.80
N HIS A 52 8.00 -11.33 -14.63
CA HIS A 52 8.46 -10.68 -15.86
C HIS A 52 7.35 -10.58 -16.90
N ASP A 53 6.56 -11.63 -17.09
CA ASP A 53 5.43 -11.66 -18.02
C ASP A 53 4.36 -10.63 -17.63
N ALA A 54 4.07 -10.49 -16.34
CA ALA A 54 3.16 -9.47 -15.84
C ALA A 54 3.63 -8.06 -16.22
N ARG A 55 4.93 -7.74 -16.09
CA ARG A 55 5.47 -6.45 -16.54
C ARG A 55 5.27 -6.24 -18.04
N HIS A 56 5.45 -7.29 -18.85
CA HIS A 56 5.18 -7.22 -20.28
C HIS A 56 3.68 -6.98 -20.57
N ALA A 57 2.77 -7.62 -19.83
CA ALA A 57 1.34 -7.40 -19.93
C ALA A 57 0.90 -5.99 -19.50
N PHE A 58 1.55 -5.38 -18.49
CA PHE A 58 1.29 -4.00 -18.08
C PHE A 58 1.81 -2.95 -19.08
N ALA A 59 2.83 -3.29 -19.86
CA ALA A 59 3.35 -2.45 -20.94
C ALA A 59 2.64 -2.67 -22.28
N PHE A 60 1.75 -3.67 -22.37
CA PHE A 60 0.86 -3.83 -23.52
C PHE A 60 -0.18 -2.70 -23.50
N PRO A 61 -0.45 -2.03 -24.63
CA PRO A 61 -1.36 -0.89 -24.65
C PRO A 61 -2.76 -1.32 -24.21
N CYS A 62 -3.21 -0.81 -23.06
CA CYS A 62 -4.61 -0.84 -22.65
C CYS A 62 -5.41 0.39 -23.18
N HIS A 63 -4.78 1.16 -24.07
CA HIS A 63 -5.38 1.84 -25.22
C HIS A 63 -4.35 1.96 -26.34
#